data_AF-A0AAD5D4J5-F1
#
_entry.id   AF-A0AAD5D4J5-F1
#
_cell.length_a   1.000
_cell.length_b   1.000
_cell.length_c   1.000
_cell.angle_alpha   90.00
_cell.angle_beta   90.00
_cell.angle_gamma   90.00
#
_symmetry.space_group_name_H-M   'P 1'
#
loop_
_entity.id
_entity.type
_entity.pdbx_description
1 polymer ?
#
loop_
_entity_poly.entity_id
_entity_poly.type
_entity_poly.pdbx_seq_one_letter_code
_entity_poly.pdbx_strand_id
1 'polypeptide(L)'
;MPSEGESRQGPPPSAWVCCDDCHKWRRISAILADVIESTECRWTCKENMDKAFADCSIPQEKSNTDINEELELSEASCEEDACNTWLNSNKLVQKQPA
;
A
#
# COMPACT_ATOMS: atom_id res chain seq x y z
N MET A 1 -9.12 -7.43 32.56
CA MET A 1 -9.44 -7.15 31.14
C MET A 1 -8.82 -5.80 30.83
N PRO A 2 -7.75 -5.71 30.03
CA PRO A 2 -7.31 -4.42 29.56
C PRO A 2 -8.25 -3.99 28.43
N SER A 3 -8.94 -2.89 28.66
CA SER A 3 -9.80 -2.21 27.71
C SER A 3 -8.95 -1.54 26.63
N GLU A 4 -9.36 -1.72 25.36
CA GLU A 4 -9.28 -0.77 24.25
C GLU A 4 -7.97 0.07 24.18
N GLY A 5 -7.03 -0.26 23.31
CA GLY A 5 -7.22 0.04 21.90
C GLY A 5 -6.72 1.44 21.59
N GLU A 6 -5.42 1.52 21.28
CA GLU A 6 -4.77 2.51 20.40
C GLU A 6 -5.29 3.96 20.44
N SER A 7 -4.50 4.85 21.04
CA SER A 7 -4.45 6.25 20.62
C SER A 7 -2.99 6.66 20.54
N ARG A 8 -2.26 6.01 19.62
CA ARG A 8 -1.01 6.54 19.11
C ARG A 8 -1.34 7.82 18.33
N GLN A 9 -1.60 8.92 19.04
CA GLN A 9 -1.57 10.26 18.46
C GLN A 9 -0.10 10.63 18.24
N GLY A 10 0.53 9.93 17.30
CA GLY A 10 1.73 10.42 16.65
C GLY A 10 1.37 11.64 15.78
N PRO A 11 2.37 12.40 15.31
CA PRO A 11 2.13 13.34 14.21
C PRO A 11 1.35 12.65 13.09
N PRO A 12 0.42 13.36 12.42
CA PRO A 12 -0.41 12.75 11.40
C PRO A 12 0.48 11.97 10.43
N PRO A 13 0.21 10.68 10.19
CA PRO A 13 1.06 9.88 9.33
C PRO A 13 1.16 10.57 7.98
N SER A 14 2.39 10.70 7.48
CA SER A 14 2.60 11.07 6.09
C SER A 14 2.10 9.91 5.25
N ALA A 15 1.24 10.20 4.28
CA ALA A 15 0.72 9.20 3.37
C ALA A 15 1.29 9.45 1.98
N TRP A 16 1.22 8.43 1.13
CA TRP A 16 1.75 8.48 -0.22
C TRP A 16 0.65 8.06 -1.19
N VAL A 17 0.48 8.84 -2.26
CA VAL A 17 -0.49 8.55 -3.33
C VAL A 17 0.23 8.40 -4.66
N CYS A 18 -0.24 7.45 -5.47
CA CYS A 18 0.25 7.24 -6.82
C CYS A 18 -0.51 8.13 -7.80
N CYS A 19 0.21 8.88 -8.65
CA CYS A 19 -0.39 9.69 -9.70
C CYS A 19 -0.90 8.82 -10.87
N ASP A 20 -2.16 8.97 -11.27
CA ASP A 20 -2.75 8.22 -12.40
C ASP A 20 -2.10 8.54 -13.77
N ASP A 21 -1.48 9.71 -13.95
CA ASP A 21 -0.88 10.11 -15.24
C ASP A 21 0.57 9.62 -15.40
N CYS A 22 1.35 9.64 -14.32
CA CYS A 22 2.81 9.41 -14.38
C CYS A 22 3.31 8.30 -13.45
N HIS A 23 2.41 7.71 -12.66
CA HIS A 23 2.65 6.65 -11.69
C HIS A 23 3.77 6.95 -10.70
N LYS A 24 3.98 8.24 -10.38
CA LYS A 24 4.94 8.68 -9.37
C LYS A 24 4.25 8.80 -8.02
N TRP A 25 4.98 8.46 -6.97
CA TRP A 25 4.50 8.62 -5.61
C TRP A 25 4.65 10.06 -5.13
N ARG A 26 3.60 10.59 -4.52
CA ARG A 26 3.58 11.94 -3.97
C ARG A 26 3.18 11.87 -2.52
N ARG A 27 3.96 12.55 -1.68
CA ARG A 27 3.69 12.66 -0.26
C ARG A 27 2.51 13.60 -0.04
N ILE A 28 1.53 13.13 0.69
CA ILE A 28 0.31 13.85 1.05
C ILE A 28 -0.01 13.61 2.54
N SER A 29 -0.99 14.35 3.07
CA SER A 29 -1.50 14.09 4.40
C SER A 29 -2.40 12.84 4.41
N ALA A 30 -2.39 12.06 5.49
CA ALA A 30 -3.29 10.90 5.65
C ALA A 30 -4.76 11.24 5.39
N ILE A 31 -5.22 12.41 5.85
CA ILE A 31 -6.59 12.89 5.60
C ILE A 31 -6.92 12.98 4.09
N LEU A 32 -5.95 13.42 3.27
CA LEU A 32 -6.15 13.50 1.83
C LEU A 32 -6.12 12.10 1.20
N ALA A 33 -5.26 11.19 1.68
CA ALA A 33 -5.21 9.81 1.21
C ALA A 33 -6.55 9.10 1.47
N ASP A 34 -7.11 9.23 2.68
CA ASP A 34 -8.41 8.67 3.04
C ASP A 34 -9.53 9.20 2.13
N VAL A 35 -9.50 10.49 1.80
CA VAL A 35 -10.49 11.09 0.88
C VAL A 35 -10.33 10.53 -0.53
N ILE A 36 -9.11 10.42 -1.06
CA ILE A 36 -8.87 9.90 -2.41
C ILE A 36 -9.30 8.44 -2.50
N GLU A 37 -8.93 7.62 -1.51
CA GLU A 37 -9.35 6.23 -1.41
C GLU A 37 -10.87 6.11 -1.29
N SER A 38 -11.48 6.88 -0.40
CA SER A 38 -12.94 6.85 -0.20
C SER A 38 -13.74 7.37 -1.40
N THR A 39 -13.16 8.26 -2.20
CA THR A 39 -13.84 8.83 -3.37
C THR A 39 -13.55 8.07 -4.66
N GLU A 40 -12.60 7.13 -4.63
CA GLU A 40 -12.07 6.40 -5.81
C GLU A 40 -11.82 7.35 -7.01
N CYS A 41 -11.43 8.59 -6.71
CA CYS A 41 -11.27 9.63 -7.71
C CYS A 41 -9.87 9.61 -8.29
N ARG A 42 -9.78 9.86 -9.61
CA ARG A 42 -8.50 9.99 -10.31
C ARG A 42 -7.68 11.12 -9.67
N TRP A 43 -6.52 10.77 -9.13
CA TRP A 43 -5.60 11.72 -8.51
C TRP A 43 -4.37 11.92 -9.39
N THR A 44 -4.04 13.17 -9.67
CA THR A 44 -2.86 13.51 -10.49
C THR A 44 -1.96 14.46 -9.75
N CYS A 45 -0.70 14.58 -10.18
CA CYS A 45 0.26 15.52 -9.57
C CYS A 45 -0.30 16.94 -9.49
N LYS A 46 -1.18 17.37 -10.41
CA LYS A 46 -1.78 18.71 -10.41
C LYS A 46 -2.67 18.99 -9.20
N GLU A 47 -3.31 17.96 -8.67
CA GLU A 47 -4.17 18.02 -7.48
C GLU A 47 -3.34 18.04 -6.18
N ASN A 48 -2.01 17.92 -6.28
CA ASN A 48 -1.15 18.01 -5.12
C ASN A 48 -1.21 19.42 -4.49
N MET A 49 -1.39 19.44 -3.17
CA MET A 49 -1.34 20.66 -2.39
C MET A 49 0.06 21.26 -2.35
N ASP A 50 1.08 20.40 -2.40
CA ASP A 50 2.47 20.84 -2.49
C ASP A 50 2.80 21.27 -3.92
N LYS A 51 2.94 22.59 -4.11
CA LYS A 51 3.26 23.19 -5.40
C LYS A 51 4.67 22.87 -5.90
N ALA A 52 5.58 22.43 -5.02
CA ALA A 52 6.89 21.96 -5.44
C ALA A 52 6.81 20.62 -6.19
N PHE A 53 5.81 19.79 -5.88
CA PHE A 53 5.60 18.47 -6.49
C PHE A 53 4.26 18.37 -7.24
N ALA A 54 3.70 19.51 -7.65
CA ALA A 54 2.39 19.59 -8.31
C ALA A 54 2.42 19.38 -9.84
N ASP A 55 3.52 18.83 -10.37
CA ASP A 55 3.67 18.55 -11.80
C ASP A 55 4.33 17.18 -12.03
N CYS A 56 3.93 16.49 -13.10
CA CYS A 56 4.47 15.18 -13.46
C CYS A 56 5.95 15.23 -13.87
N SER A 57 6.44 16.40 -14.27
CA SER A 57 7.85 16.65 -14.61
C SER A 57 8.76 16.72 -13.39
N ILE A 58 8.22 16.89 -12.19
CA ILE A 58 9.02 16.92 -10.96
C ILE A 58 9.40 15.50 -10.57
N PRO A 59 10.66 15.22 -10.19
CA PRO A 59 11.05 13.90 -9.70
C PRO A 59 10.32 13.53 -8.40
N GLN A 60 10.29 12.24 -8.08
CA GLN A 60 9.75 11.73 -6.82
C GLN A 60 10.58 12.24 -5.63
N GLU A 61 9.95 12.58 -4.51
CA GLU A 61 10.66 13.10 -3.32
C GLU A 61 11.62 12.07 -2.73
N LYS A 62 11.19 10.81 -2.69
CA LYS A 62 11.92 9.64 -2.16
C LYS A 62 11.86 8.50 -3.16
N SER A 63 12.78 7.54 -3.11
CA SER A 63 12.69 6.34 -3.94
C SER A 63 11.54 5.43 -3.44
N ASN A 64 11.04 4.53 -4.30
CA ASN A 64 9.99 3.59 -3.88
C ASN A 64 10.42 2.74 -2.67
N THR A 65 11.69 2.32 -2.64
CA THR A 65 12.26 1.55 -1.52
C THR A 65 12.21 2.36 -0.22
N ASP A 66 12.64 3.62 -0.24
CA ASP A 66 12.63 4.49 0.95
C ASP A 66 11.20 4.79 1.43
N ILE A 67 10.25 4.93 0.50
CA ILE A 67 8.81 5.07 0.83
C ILE A 67 8.27 3.79 1.47
N ASN A 68 8.61 2.63 0.91
CA ASN A 68 8.21 1.34 1.48
C ASN A 68 8.79 1.14 2.88
N GLU A 69 10.07 1.46 3.08
CA GLU A 69 10.73 1.43 4.39
C GLU A 69 10.06 2.40 5.38
N GLU A 70 9.70 3.61 4.94
CA GLU A 70 8.98 4.60 5.76
C GLU A 70 7.59 4.11 6.17
N LEU A 71 6.88 3.46 5.26
CA LEU A 71 5.56 2.88 5.50
C LEU A 71 5.61 1.49 6.16
N GLU A 72 6.81 0.99 6.47
CA GLU A 72 7.05 -0.39 6.94
C GLU A 72 6.43 -1.46 6.01
N LEU A 73 6.22 -1.12 4.74
CA LEU A 73 5.75 -2.02 3.69
C LEU A 73 6.95 -2.84 3.19
N SER A 74 7.06 -4.07 3.68
CA SER A 74 8.05 -5.03 3.16
C SER A 74 7.68 -5.36 1.70
N GLU A 75 8.61 -5.23 0.75
CA GLU A 75 8.44 -5.45 -0.70
C GLU A 75 8.21 -6.93 -1.08
N ALA A 76 7.40 -7.66 -0.30
CA ALA A 76 7.17 -9.10 -0.41
C ALA A 76 5.69 -9.42 -0.66
N SER A 77 5.20 -9.06 -1.85
CA SER A 77 4.05 -9.75 -2.46
C SER A 77 4.24 -9.78 -3.98
N CYS A 78 5.27 -10.50 -4.40
CA CYS A 78 5.32 -11.12 -5.72
C CYS A 78 5.24 -12.64 -5.50
N GLU A 79 4.03 -13.15 -5.31
CA GLU A 79 3.75 -14.54 -5.67
C GLU A 79 3.39 -14.53 -7.17
N GLU A 80 4.34 -14.87 -8.03
CA GLU A 80 4.01 -15.18 -9.43
C GLU A 80 3.46 -16.61 -9.49
N ASP A 81 2.26 -16.72 -10.05
CA ASP A 81 1.41 -17.88 -10.30
C ASP A 81 2.08 -19.26 -10.47
N ALA A 82 1.65 -20.20 -9.64
CA ALA A 82 0.82 -21.32 -10.12
C ALA A 82 0.19 -22.06 -8.92
N CYS A 83 -1.13 -21.96 -8.77
CA CYS A 83 -2.05 -23.10 -8.57
C CYS A 83 -3.45 -22.60 -8.15
N ASN A 84 -4.22 -22.14 -9.13
CA ASN A 84 -5.65 -22.48 -9.10
C ASN A 84 -5.77 -24.02 -9.24
N THR A 85 -6.56 -24.65 -8.37
CA THR A 85 -7.02 -26.06 -8.33
C THR A 85 -6.05 -27.18 -7.86
N TRP A 86 -6.50 -27.93 -6.83
CA TRP A 86 -6.01 -29.24 -6.32
C TRP A 86 -5.13 -29.26 -5.06
N LEU A 87 -5.61 -28.83 -3.88
CA LEU A 87 -5.04 -29.35 -2.60
C LEU A 87 -6.09 -29.59 -1.49
N ASN A 88 -7.38 -29.68 -1.83
CA ASN A 88 -8.46 -29.72 -0.83
C ASN A 88 -9.32 -30.99 -0.89
N SER A 89 -8.86 -32.10 -1.49
CA SER A 89 -9.72 -33.29 -1.63
C SER A 89 -9.10 -34.66 -1.38
N ASN A 90 -7.84 -34.78 -0.95
CA ASN A 90 -7.32 -36.09 -0.53
C ASN A 90 -6.78 -36.08 0.89
N LYS A 91 -7.69 -35.79 1.83
CA LYS A 91 -7.68 -36.49 3.12
C LYS A 91 -8.28 -37.88 2.94
N LEU A 92 -7.51 -38.87 2.49
CA LEU A 92 -7.59 -40.22 3.04
C LEU A 92 -6.43 -41.09 2.55
N VAL A 93 -5.97 -41.98 3.45
CA VAL A 93 -5.03 -43.08 3.22
C VAL A 93 -3.56 -42.72 3.42
N GLN A 94 -3.22 -42.47 4.69
CA GLN A 94 -2.10 -43.22 5.29
C GLN A 94 -2.65 -44.13 6.38
N LYS A 95 -2.80 -45.43 6.05
CA LYS A 95 -2.79 -46.53 7.02
C LYS A 95 -2.39 -47.82 6.30
N GLN A 96 -1.11 -48.21 6.50
CA GLN A 96 -0.42 -49.53 6.65
C GLN A 96 -1.06 -50.82 6.06
N PRO A 97 -0.38 -52.00 5.90
CA PRO A 97 0.93 -52.44 6.45
C PRO A 97 1.81 -53.30 5.49
N ALA A 98 2.98 -53.75 5.97
CA ALA A 98 3.47 -55.12 5.82
C ALA A 98 4.39 -55.46 7.01
#